data_AF-R9K9S8-F1
#
_entry.id   AF-R9K9S8-F1
#
_cell.length_a   1.000
_cell.length_b   1.000
_cell.length_c   1.000
_cell.angle_alpha   90.00
_cell.angle_beta   90.00
_cell.angle_gamma   90.00
#
_symmetry.space_group_name_H-M   'P 1'
#
loop_
_entity.id
_entity.type
_entity.pdbx_description
1 polymer ?
#
loop_
_entity_poly.entity_id
_entity_poly.type
_entity_poly.pdbx_seq_one_letter_code
_entity_poly.pdbx_strand_id
1 'polypeptide(L)'
;MIDQFMKVKKDGHIRFYSSGELERLFVGNGFRKGTQVITDMKFPFSRQEDYVNIYEQTTEREKALYNITNDSGVVWVKHIDVGNTVFLKR
;
A
#
# COMPACT_ATOMS: atom_id res chain seq x y z
N MET A 1 2.02 6.64 -5.98
CA MET A 1 2.70 7.27 -4.83
C MET A 1 2.68 6.35 -3.61
N ILE A 2 1.52 5.95 -3.05
CA ILE A 2 1.49 4.94 -1.96
C ILE A 2 2.22 3.64 -2.33
N ASP A 3 2.12 3.21 -3.59
CA ASP A 3 2.87 2.06 -4.10
C ASP A 3 4.39 2.18 -3.91
N GLN A 4 4.97 3.39 -3.85
CA GLN A 4 6.40 3.60 -3.61
C GLN A 4 6.75 3.30 -2.16
N PHE A 5 5.97 3.80 -1.20
CA PHE A 5 6.12 3.44 0.22
C PHE A 5 5.99 1.92 0.41
N MET A 6 5.02 1.30 -0.26
CA MET A 6 4.77 -0.14 -0.14
C MET A 6 5.81 -1.02 -0.83
N LYS A 7 6.44 -0.56 -1.92
CA LYS A 7 7.53 -1.29 -2.60
C LYS A 7 8.83 -1.31 -1.81
N VAL A 8 9.13 -0.25 -1.07
CA VAL A 8 10.34 -0.16 -0.24
C VAL A 8 10.19 -0.91 1.08
N LYS A 9 8.93 -1.13 1.52
CA LYS A 9 8.59 -1.86 2.74
C LYS A 9 9.15 -3.30 2.71
N LYS A 10 10.24 -3.54 3.46
CA LYS A 10 10.97 -4.83 3.52
C LYS A 10 10.38 -5.86 4.49
N ASP A 11 9.22 -5.58 5.07
CA ASP A 11 8.52 -6.45 6.01
C ASP A 11 8.18 -7.78 5.33
N GLY A 12 8.98 -8.82 5.58
CA GLY A 12 8.90 -10.12 4.90
C GLY A 12 7.58 -10.89 5.06
N HIS A 13 6.60 -10.34 5.78
CA HIS A 13 5.32 -10.96 6.08
C HIS A 13 4.14 -10.44 5.23
N ILE A 14 4.25 -9.26 4.61
CA ILE A 14 3.15 -8.66 3.84
C ILE A 14 3.69 -8.12 2.52
N ARG A 15 3.23 -8.70 1.40
CA ARG A 15 3.47 -8.14 0.06
C ARG A 15 2.24 -7.39 -0.41
N PHE A 16 2.45 -6.14 -0.79
CA PHE A 16 1.42 -5.32 -1.41
C PHE A 16 1.48 -5.47 -2.92
N TYR A 17 0.31 -5.58 -3.53
CA TYR A 17 0.13 -5.67 -4.97
C TYR A 17 -0.90 -4.63 -5.38
N SER A 18 -0.65 -3.97 -6.51
CA SER A 18 -1.71 -3.19 -7.16
C SER A 18 -2.85 -4.10 -7.61
N SER A 19 -4.05 -3.53 -7.81
CA SER A 19 -5.20 -4.30 -8.30
C SER A 19 -4.89 -5.03 -9.62
N GLY A 20 -4.19 -4.36 -10.54
CA GLY A 20 -3.81 -4.94 -11.83
C GLY A 20 -2.74 -6.03 -11.74
N GLU A 21 -1.90 -6.04 -10.70
CA GLU A 21 -0.97 -7.15 -10.44
C GLU A 21 -1.70 -8.37 -9.88
N LEU A 22 -2.64 -8.19 -8.95
CA LEU A 22 -3.46 -9.28 -8.41
C LEU A 22 -4.33 -9.91 -9.49
N GLU A 23 -4.95 -9.10 -10.35
CA GLU A 23 -5.76 -9.60 -11.46
C GLU A 23 -4.93 -10.44 -12.44
N ARG A 24 -3.73 -9.96 -12.83
CA ARG A 24 -2.83 -10.74 -13.68
C ARG A 24 -2.37 -12.04 -13.00
N LEU A 25 -2.06 -12.00 -11.71
CA LEU A 25 -1.59 -13.17 -10.96
C LEU A 25 -2.66 -14.26 -10.85
N PHE A 26 -3.90 -13.90 -10.53
CA PHE A 26 -4.95 -14.86 -10.23
C PHE A 26 -5.92 -15.07 -11.40
N VAL A 27 -6.48 -14.00 -11.95
CA VAL A 27 -7.48 -14.11 -13.03
C VAL A 27 -6.85 -14.66 -14.31
N GLY A 28 -5.63 -14.23 -14.62
CA GLY A 28 -4.84 -14.77 -15.74
C GLY A 28 -4.54 -16.27 -15.62
N ASN A 29 -4.62 -16.83 -14.41
CA ASN A 29 -4.37 -18.25 -14.11
C ASN A 29 -5.66 -19.03 -13.79
N GLY A 30 -6.81 -18.57 -14.27
CA GLY A 30 -8.07 -19.32 -14.19
C GLY A 30 -8.81 -19.20 -12.85
N PHE A 31 -8.44 -18.25 -11.99
CA PHE A 31 -9.25 -17.89 -10.83
C PHE A 31 -10.30 -16.84 -11.22
N ARG A 32 -11.33 -16.70 -10.39
CA ARG A 32 -12.27 -15.57 -10.45
C ARG A 32 -12.18 -14.75 -9.17
N LYS A 33 -12.40 -13.44 -9.30
CA LYS A 33 -12.53 -12.53 -8.16
C LYS A 33 -13.82 -12.90 -7.41
N GLY A 34 -13.69 -13.21 -6.12
CA GLY A 34 -14.81 -13.41 -5.20
C GLY A 34 -15.13 -12.10 -4.48
N THR A 35 -15.37 -12.20 -3.18
CA THR A 35 -15.63 -11.03 -2.32
C THR A 35 -14.37 -10.19 -2.13
N GLN A 36 -14.56 -8.88 -2.14
CA GLN A 36 -13.55 -7.91 -1.74
C GLN A 36 -14.06 -7.10 -0.55
N VAL A 37 -13.24 -6.97 0.48
CA VAL A 37 -13.50 -6.09 1.63
C VAL A 37 -12.42 -5.02 1.64
N ILE A 38 -12.84 -3.76 1.64
CA ILE A 38 -11.95 -2.61 1.77
C ILE A 38 -11.85 -2.26 3.25
N THR A 39 -10.63 -2.16 3.75
CA THR A 39 -10.34 -1.76 5.13
C THR A 39 -9.40 -0.56 5.12
N ASP A 40 -9.76 0.48 5.85
CA ASP A 40 -8.86 1.59 6.11
C ASP A 40 -7.78 1.17 7.11
N MET A 41 -6.52 1.39 6.75
CA MET A 41 -5.36 0.97 7.54
C MET A 41 -4.37 2.11 7.71
N LYS A 42 -3.71 2.09 8.87
CA LYS A 42 -2.58 2.97 9.18
C LYS A 42 -1.28 2.17 9.21
N PHE A 43 -0.22 2.72 8.61
CA PHE A 43 1.08 2.07 8.59
C PHE A 43 2.18 3.02 9.05
N PRO A 44 3.03 2.59 10.00
CA PRO A 44 4.30 3.24 10.26
C PRO A 44 5.33 2.79 9.23
N PHE A 45 6.14 3.75 8.80
CA PHE A 45 7.38 3.54 8.05
C PHE A 45 8.52 4.05 8.90
N SER A 46 9.34 3.12 9.41
CA SER A 46 10.47 3.40 10.30
C SER A 46 11.42 4.42 9.68
N ARG A 47 12.17 5.15 10.51
CA ARG A 47 13.14 6.15 10.05
C ARG A 47 14.23 5.55 9.17
N GLN A 48 14.02 5.58 7.85
CA GLN A 48 14.97 5.22 6.82
C GLN A 48 14.97 6.35 5.78
N GLU A 49 16.15 6.64 5.24
CA GLU A 49 16.38 7.71 4.29
C GLU A 49 15.44 7.62 3.08
N ASP A 50 15.22 6.40 2.57
CA ASP A 50 14.29 6.15 1.46
C ASP A 50 12.86 6.63 1.75
N TYR A 51 12.32 6.38 2.94
CA TYR A 51 10.95 6.81 3.26
C TYR A 51 10.84 8.32 3.47
N VAL A 52 11.88 8.94 4.04
CA VAL A 52 11.94 10.40 4.21
C VAL A 52 12.03 11.07 2.84
N ASN A 53 12.85 10.55 1.93
CA ASN A 53 12.96 11.04 0.56
C ASN A 53 11.62 10.93 -0.19
N ILE A 54 10.91 9.81 -0.09
CA ILE A 54 9.58 9.66 -0.69
C ILE A 54 8.61 10.68 -0.09
N TYR A 55 8.65 10.90 1.24
CA TYR A 55 7.82 11.91 1.90
C TYR A 55 8.10 13.33 1.38
N GLU A 56 9.37 13.72 1.25
CA GLU A 56 9.77 15.04 0.76
C GLU A 56 9.38 15.28 -0.71
N GLN A 57 9.42 14.24 -1.54
CA GLN A 57 9.02 14.29 -2.94
C GLN A 57 7.50 14.26 -3.15
N THR A 58 6.73 13.83 -2.14
CA THR A 58 5.27 13.77 -2.21
C THR A 58 4.66 15.17 -2.09
N THR A 59 3.71 15.50 -2.95
CA THR A 59 3.07 16.83 -2.93
C THR A 59 2.18 17.01 -1.70
N GLU A 60 1.97 18.24 -1.24
CA GLU A 60 1.08 18.52 -0.10
C GLU A 60 -0.36 18.03 -0.33
N ARG A 61 -0.84 18.10 -1.58
CA ARG A 61 -2.13 17.53 -1.97
C ARG A 61 -2.19 16.03 -1.73
N GLU A 62 -1.14 15.32 -2.12
CA GLU A 62 -1.05 13.87 -1.94
C GLU A 62 -0.89 13.48 -0.47
N LYS A 63 -0.11 14.24 0.30
CA LYS A 63 0.01 14.05 1.75
C LYS A 63 -1.34 14.21 2.44
N ALA A 64 -2.13 15.21 2.04
CA ALA A 64 -3.46 15.43 2.60
C ALA A 64 -4.42 14.27 2.28
N LEU A 65 -4.39 13.72 1.07
CA LEU A 65 -5.27 12.62 0.64
C LEU A 65 -5.11 11.35 1.49
N TYR A 66 -3.87 11.01 1.86
CA TYR A 66 -3.57 9.79 2.62
C TYR A 66 -3.20 10.05 4.08
N ASN A 67 -3.36 11.31 4.52
CA ASN A 67 -2.95 11.80 5.84
C ASN A 67 -1.51 11.35 6.19
N ILE A 68 -0.59 11.70 5.30
CA ILE A 68 0.83 11.37 5.43
C ILE A 68 1.48 12.41 6.36
N THR A 69 2.13 11.93 7.42
CA THR A 69 2.79 12.78 8.41
C THR A 69 4.20 12.27 8.69
N ASN A 70 5.11 13.15 9.10
CA ASN A 70 6.47 12.79 9.51
C ASN A 70 6.67 13.22 10.97
N ASP A 71 6.66 12.24 11.88
CA ASP A 71 6.81 12.45 13.31
C ASP A 71 8.24 12.02 13.70
N SER A 72 9.14 12.99 13.85
CA SER A 72 10.55 12.77 14.24
C SER A 72 11.32 11.78 13.35
N GLY A 73 11.02 11.77 12.05
CA GLY A 73 11.63 10.88 11.06
C GLY A 73 10.89 9.56 10.85
N VAL A 74 9.80 9.30 11.59
CA VAL A 74 8.88 8.20 11.30
C VAL A 74 7.79 8.71 10.39
N VAL A 75 7.72 8.19 9.17
CA VAL A 75 6.65 8.54 8.24
C VAL A 75 5.44 7.68 8.54
N TRP A 76 4.31 8.32 8.79
CA TRP A 76 3.02 7.67 8.99
C TRP A 76 2.16 7.92 7.77
N VAL A 77 1.57 6.85 7.23
CA VAL A 77 0.44 6.97 6.31
C VAL A 77 -0.79 6.50 7.07
N LYS A 78 -1.69 7.43 7.38
CA LYS A 78 -2.79 7.20 8.33
C LYS A 78 -4.10 6.79 7.66
N HIS A 79 -4.24 7.01 6.36
CA HIS A 79 -5.41 6.62 5.60
C HIS A 79 -4.95 5.83 4.37
N ILE A 80 -5.20 4.51 4.35
CA ILE A 80 -4.91 3.63 3.22
C ILE A 80 -6.03 2.63 3.09
N ASP A 81 -6.73 2.70 1.96
CA ASP A 81 -7.68 1.68 1.56
C ASP A 81 -6.95 0.42 1.09
N VAL A 82 -6.98 -0.62 1.93
CA VAL A 82 -6.44 -1.94 1.60
C VAL A 82 -7.58 -2.87 1.21
N GLY A 83 -7.54 -3.33 -0.04
CA GLY A 83 -8.53 -4.27 -0.58
C GLY A 83 -8.14 -5.73 -0.33
N ASN A 84 -8.77 -6.36 0.65
CA ASN A 84 -8.64 -7.80 0.91
C ASN A 84 -9.57 -8.57 -0.04
N THR A 85 -8.99 -9.30 -0.98
CA THR A 85 -9.73 -9.98 -2.06
C THR A 85 -9.58 -11.50 -1.95
N VAL A 86 -10.70 -12.21 -1.90
CA VAL A 86 -10.71 -13.68 -2.00
C VAL A 86 -10.76 -14.07 -3.48
N PHE A 87 -9.83 -14.91 -3.91
CA PHE A 87 -9.84 -15.52 -5.24
C PHE A 87 -10.32 -16.96 -5.16
N LEU A 88 -11.24 -17.32 -6.06
CA LEU A 88 -11.85 -18.64 -6.12
C LEU A 88 -11.39 -19.35 -7.38
N LYS A 89 -10.95 -20.61 -7.24
CA LYS A 89 -10.65 -21.45 -8.39
C LYS A 89 -11.93 -21.67 -9.19
N ARG A 90 -11.86 -21.53 -10.51
CA ARG A 90 -12.98 -21.89 -11.39
C ARG A 90 -13.25 -23.38 -11.35
#